data_AF-A0A9P7A3E7-F1
#
_entry.id   AF-A0A9P7A3E7-F1
#
_cell.length_a   1.000
_cell.length_b   1.000
_cell.length_c   1.000
_cell.angle_alpha   90.00
_cell.angle_beta   90.00
_cell.angle_gamma   90.00
#
_symmetry.space_group_name_H-M   'P 1'
#
loop_
_entity.id
_entity.type
_entity.pdbx_description
1 polymer ?
#
loop_
_entity_poly.entity_id
_entity_poly.type
_entity_poly.pdbx_seq_one_letter_code
_entity_poly.pdbx_strand_id
1 'polypeptide(L)' 'VELAKILDVHPETLRRYMRQHSIERCYSNLCDCDLDALVKLFKRRRPESGFQYLVGFLRQQGVRVQHR' A
#
# COMPACT_ATOMS: atom_id res chain seq x y z
N VAL A 1 -15.24 -6.31 -2.79
CA VAL A 1 -16.52 -7.03 -3.01
C VAL A 1 -16.97 -7.70 -1.72
N GLU A 2 -16.08 -8.40 -1.01
CA GLU A 2 -16.38 -9.03 0.29
C GLU A 2 -16.98 -8.06 1.32
N LEU A 3 -16.34 -6.90 1.56
CA LEU A 3 -16.88 -5.88 2.47
C LEU A 3 -18.29 -5.40 2.09
N ALA A 4 -18.59 -5.31 0.78
CA ALA A 4 -19.91 -4.90 0.30
C ALA A 4 -20.97 -5.99 0.59
N LYS A 5 -20.59 -7.27 0.49
CA LYS A 5 -21.46 -8.40 0.85
C LYS A 5 -21.73 -8.44 2.35
N ILE A 6 -20.71 -8.22 3.18
CA ILE A 6 -20.85 -8.21 4.65
C ILE A 6 -21.80 -7.09 5.11
N LEU A 7 -21.71 -5.93 4.45
CA LEU A 7 -22.52 -4.75 4.77
C LEU A 7 -23.89 -4.73 4.06
N ASP A 8 -24.19 -5.74 3.24
CA ASP A 8 -25.40 -5.82 2.40
C ASP A 8 -25.67 -4.55 1.57
N VAL A 9 -24.62 -4.00 0.95
CA VAL A 9 -24.72 -2.81 0.09
C VAL A 9 -24.15 -3.08 -1.31
N HIS A 10 -24.69 -2.39 -2.30
CA HIS A 10 -24.13 -2.43 -3.64
C HIS A 10 -22.66 -1.93 -3.63
N PRO A 11 -21.71 -2.58 -4.33
CA PRO A 11 -20.30 -2.19 -4.33
C PRO A 11 -20.03 -0.75 -4.76
N GLU A 12 -20.89 -0.19 -5.60
CA GLU A 12 -20.81 1.22 -6.00
C GLU A 12 -21.18 2.16 -4.85
N THR A 13 -22.22 1.83 -4.09
CA THR A 13 -22.62 2.57 -2.89
C THR A 13 -21.47 2.58 -1.88
N LEU A 14 -20.88 1.42 -1.60
CA LEU A 14 -19.71 1.32 -0.72
C LEU A 14 -18.56 2.21 -1.21
N ARG A 15 -18.22 2.15 -2.50
CA ARG A 15 -17.15 2.99 -3.08
C ARG A 15 -17.46 4.48 -2.97
N ARG A 16 -18.71 4.89 -3.18
CA ARG A 16 -19.16 6.28 -3.01
C ARG A 16 -18.94 6.76 -1.57
N TYR A 17 -19.39 5.99 -0.59
CA TYR A 17 -19.20 6.32 0.83
C TYR A 17 -17.72 6.36 1.21
N MET A 18 -16.91 5.39 0.76
CA MET A 18 -15.48 5.38 1.02
C MET A 18 -14.81 6.66 0.51
N ARG A 19 -15.12 7.12 -0.72
CA ARG A 19 -14.61 8.39 -1.25
C ARG A 19 -15.08 9.60 -0.44
N GLN A 20 -16.36 9.64 -0.07
CA GLN A 20 -16.92 10.71 0.76
C GLN A 20 -16.19 10.86 2.10
N HIS A 21 -15.69 9.76 2.65
CA HIS A 21 -14.90 9.72 3.89
C HIS A 21 -13.38 9.67 3.65
N SER A 22 -12.92 9.98 2.43
CA SER A 22 -11.49 9.98 2.05
C SER A 22 -10.77 8.64 2.29
N ILE A 23 -11.51 7.53 2.31
CA ILE A 23 -10.98 6.17 2.40
C ILE A 23 -10.58 5.74 0.99
N GLU A 24 -9.42 6.22 0.57
CA GLU A 24 -8.90 6.00 -0.78
C GLU A 24 -7.59 5.22 -0.81
N ARG A 25 -7.35 4.58 -1.95
CA ARG A 25 -6.15 3.79 -2.20
C ARG A 25 -5.04 4.71 -2.74
N CYS A 26 -4.44 5.52 -1.88
CA CYS A 26 -3.37 6.45 -2.26
C CYS A 26 -1.96 5.83 -2.19
N TYR A 27 -1.02 6.37 -2.95
CA TYR A 27 0.41 6.14 -2.77
C TYR A 27 0.93 7.06 -1.66
N SER A 28 2.00 6.63 -0.99
CA SER A 28 2.65 7.45 0.03
C SER A 28 3.39 8.60 -0.63
N ASN A 29 3.24 9.80 -0.06
CA ASN A 29 4.08 10.95 -0.42
C ASN A 29 5.41 10.82 0.31
N LEU A 30 6.42 10.28 -0.37
CA LEU A 30 7.74 9.97 0.19
C LEU A 30 8.82 10.47 -0.76
N CYS A 31 9.89 11.09 -0.24
CA CYS A 31 11.03 11.45 -1.09
C CYS A 31 11.82 10.20 -1.50
N ASP A 32 12.53 10.31 -2.62
CA ASP A 32 13.44 9.26 -3.08
C ASP A 32 14.49 8.92 -2.03
N CYS A 33 14.96 9.91 -1.26
CA CYS A 33 15.90 9.74 -0.16
C CYS A 33 15.42 8.76 0.91
N ASP A 34 14.19 8.92 1.38
CA ASP A 34 13.59 8.10 2.41
C ASP A 34 13.27 6.71 1.88
N LEU A 35 12.81 6.63 0.62
CA LEU A 35 12.59 5.35 -0.04
C LEU A 35 13.90 4.56 -0.17
N ASP A 36 14.98 5.20 -0.60
CA ASP A 36 16.31 4.59 -0.70
C ASP A 36 16.81 4.08 0.65
N ALA A 37 16.59 4.84 1.73
CA ALA A 37 16.95 4.41 3.08
C ALA A 37 16.21 3.12 3.49
N LEU A 38 14.91 3.03 3.21
CA LEU A 38 14.10 1.84 3.47
C LEU A 38 14.55 0.63 2.63
N VAL A 39 14.86 0.85 1.34
CA VAL A 39 15.36 -0.19 0.44
C VAL A 39 16.71 -0.72 0.92
N LYS A 40 17.64 0.17 1.28
CA LYS A 40 18.96 -0.20 1.83
C LYS A 40 18.81 -0.97 3.14
N LEU A 41 17.93 -0.52 4.04
CA LEU A 41 17.64 -1.24 5.29
C LEU A 41 17.13 -2.65 5.03
N PHE A 42 16.20 -2.81 4.08
CA PHE A 42 15.68 -4.11 3.68
C PHE A 42 16.78 -5.02 3.11
N LYS A 43 17.57 -4.51 2.15
CA LYS A 43 18.64 -5.27 1.51
C LYS A 43 19.76 -5.67 2.45
N ARG A 44 20.09 -4.85 3.46
CA ARG A 44 21.05 -5.25 4.52
C ARG A 44 20.56 -6.44 5.35
N ARG A 45 19.25 -6.56 5.57
CA ARG A 45 18.66 -7.68 6.32
C ARG A 45 18.39 -8.90 5.46
N ARG A 46 18.08 -8.68 4.17
CA ARG A 46 17.66 -9.72 3.22
C ARG A 46 18.24 -9.46 1.82
N PRO A 47 19.54 -9.70 1.61
CA PRO A 47 20.24 -9.36 0.37
C PRO A 47 19.62 -10.07 -0.86
N GLU A 48 19.34 -11.36 -0.72
CA GLU A 48 18.82 -12.24 -1.78
C GLU A 48 17.32 -12.07 -2.06
N SER A 49 16.59 -11.32 -1.23
CA SER A 49 15.15 -11.17 -1.41
C SER A 49 14.81 -10.26 -2.60
N GLY A 50 13.92 -10.74 -3.46
CA GLY A 50 13.44 -10.02 -4.63
C GLY A 50 12.46 -8.90 -4.33
N PHE A 51 12.07 -8.19 -5.40
CA PHE A 51 11.21 -7.01 -5.33
C PHE A 51 9.86 -7.23 -4.64
N GLN A 52 9.22 -8.38 -4.83
CA GLN A 52 7.94 -8.70 -4.19
C GLN A 52 8.02 -8.62 -2.65
N TYR A 53 9.12 -9.11 -2.07
CA TYR A 53 9.35 -9.06 -0.63
C TYR A 53 9.68 -7.65 -0.14
N LEU A 54 10.37 -6.84 -0.95
CA LEU A 54 10.59 -5.43 -0.67
C LEU A 54 9.25 -4.67 -0.62
N VAL A 55 8.36 -4.89 -1.59
CA VAL A 55 7.02 -4.28 -1.58
C VAL A 55 6.21 -4.72 -0.36
N GLY A 56 6.30 -6.00 0.02
CA GLY A 56 5.68 -6.50 1.25
C GLY A 56 6.21 -5.79 2.49
N PHE A 57 7.54 -5.63 2.59
CA PHE A 57 8.19 -4.89 3.67
C PHE A 57 7.72 -3.43 3.73
N LEU A 58 7.69 -2.71 2.60
CA LEU A 58 7.21 -1.33 2.54
C LEU A 58 5.75 -1.22 2.99
N ARG A 59 4.89 -2.14 2.55
CA ARG A 59 3.47 -2.18 2.97
C ARG A 59 3.31 -2.39 4.47
N GLN A 60 4.15 -3.24 5.09
CA GLN A 60 4.13 -3.44 6.54
C GLN A 60 4.52 -2.17 7.31
N GLN A 61 5.32 -1.28 6.71
CA GLN A 61 5.66 0.03 7.27
C GLN A 61 4.61 1.12 6.95
N GLY A 62 3.46 0.75 6.36
CA GLY A 62 2.44 1.69 5.93
C GLY A 62 2.82 2.48 4.66
N VAL A 63 3.93 2.12 4.01
CA VAL A 63 4.39 2.77 2.78
C VAL A 63 3.86 2.04 1.56
N ARG A 64 3.19 2.78 0.68
CA ARG A 64 2.68 2.26 -0.59
C ARG A 64 3.34 2.97 -1.75
N VAL A 65 4.12 2.21 -2.51
CA VAL A 65 4.84 2.68 -3.69
C VAL A 65 4.12 2.31 -4.98
N GLN A 66 4.32 3.13 -6.02
CA GLN A 66 3.91 2.83 -7.38
C GLN A 66 4.98 1.97 -8.05
N HIS A 67 4.55 0.92 -8.76
CA HIS A 67 5.41 0.19 -9.68
C HIS A 67 5.23 0.80 -11.07
N ARG A 68 6.32 1.14 -11.74
CA ARG A 68 6.31 1.69 -13.09
C ARG A 68 7.16 0.83 -14.00
#